data_AF-A0A821L729-F1
#
_entry.id   AF-A0A821L729-F1
#
_cell.length_a   1.000
_cell.length_b   1.000
_cell.length_c   1.000
_cell.angle_alpha   90.00
_cell.angle_beta   90.00
_cell.angle_gamma   90.00
#
_symmetry.space_group_name_H-M   'P 1'
#
loop_
_entity.id
_entity.type
_entity.pdbx_description
1 polymer ?
#
loop_
_entity_poly.entity_id
_entity_poly.type
_entity_poly.pdbx_seq_one_letter_code
_entity_poly.pdbx_strand_id
1 'polypeptide(L)'
;PEMYHARLNHMINVMFDGDVSYVSLLGHLFWFIIKEHPELITLDQLEHIFTSFKNFTDCVHEFHMIFQGLTFIANTNLNLFHKYRSILLHFVIEKYNLSAYNCLQQYLVASTIVNGEQTANESLVILINLLKDQSGIINDIRAQIFHTCQLIGIINKQTLQTKRSNLKKYNFYNECRTSIDFIDGNKLTEENQILINQTKEEILQLEKRVGKTEKNLQNVKIIVKQHELKITNIS
;
A
#
# COMPACT_ATOMS: atom_id res chain seq x y z
N PRO A 1 3.34 -27.80 -24.87
CA PRO A 1 4.22 -26.72 -24.33
C PRO A 1 4.96 -25.97 -25.44
N GLU A 2 5.79 -26.66 -26.24
CA GLU A 2 6.69 -26.03 -27.22
C GLU A 2 5.97 -25.28 -28.35
N MET A 3 4.92 -25.87 -28.94
CA MET A 3 4.08 -25.18 -29.93
C MET A 3 3.39 -23.92 -29.38
N TYR A 4 3.11 -23.87 -28.08
CA TYR A 4 2.45 -22.71 -27.47
C TYR A 4 3.44 -21.56 -27.27
N HIS A 5 4.65 -21.84 -26.75
CA HIS A 5 5.72 -20.85 -26.64
C HIS A 5 6.14 -20.30 -28.01
N ALA A 6 6.24 -21.15 -29.03
CA ALA A 6 6.56 -20.70 -30.39
C ALA A 6 5.51 -19.74 -30.96
N ARG A 7 4.21 -20.01 -30.71
CA ARG A 7 3.11 -19.14 -31.15
C ARG A 7 3.06 -17.83 -30.37
N LEU A 8 3.27 -17.87 -29.06
CA LEU A 8 3.38 -16.67 -28.22
C LEU A 8 4.55 -15.79 -28.68
N ASN A 9 5.70 -16.41 -28.96
CA ASN A 9 6.87 -15.70 -29.48
C ASN A 9 6.59 -15.06 -30.84
N HIS A 10 5.96 -15.81 -31.75
CA HIS A 10 5.56 -15.27 -33.05
C HIS A 10 4.57 -14.10 -32.90
N MET A 11 3.59 -14.21 -32.01
CA MET A 11 2.64 -13.12 -31.73
C MET A 11 3.35 -11.86 -31.22
N ILE A 12 4.28 -12.01 -30.29
CA ILE A 12 5.07 -10.89 -29.75
C ILE A 12 5.88 -10.22 -30.86
N ASN A 13 6.58 -11.00 -31.69
CA ASN A 13 7.34 -10.43 -32.81
C ASN A 13 6.42 -9.73 -33.81
N VAL A 14 5.24 -10.29 -34.14
CA VAL A 14 4.28 -9.62 -35.02
C VAL A 14 3.80 -8.29 -34.43
N MET A 15 3.62 -8.22 -33.11
CA MET A 15 3.21 -7.00 -32.43
C MET A 15 4.29 -5.92 -32.45
N PHE A 16 5.55 -6.29 -32.20
CA PHE A 16 6.62 -5.32 -31.92
C PHE A 16 7.63 -5.12 -33.05
N ASP A 17 7.71 -6.05 -34.01
CA ASP A 17 8.51 -5.91 -35.24
C ASP A 17 7.64 -5.53 -36.45
N GLY A 18 6.32 -5.62 -36.32
CA GLY A 18 5.35 -5.27 -37.35
C GLY A 18 4.87 -3.80 -37.29
N ASP A 19 3.75 -3.54 -37.95
CA ASP A 19 3.02 -2.27 -37.85
C ASP A 19 2.40 -2.11 -36.45
N VAL A 20 2.42 -0.89 -35.91
CA VAL A 20 1.89 -0.59 -34.56
C VAL A 20 0.41 -0.91 -34.40
N SER A 21 -0.35 -0.94 -35.49
CA SER A 21 -1.74 -1.41 -35.50
C SER A 21 -1.90 -2.85 -34.97
N TYR A 22 -0.88 -3.70 -35.14
CA TYR A 22 -0.88 -5.05 -34.58
C TYR A 22 -0.76 -5.07 -33.05
N VAL A 23 -0.11 -4.08 -32.44
CA VAL A 23 -0.06 -3.94 -30.97
C VAL A 23 -1.48 -3.76 -30.43
N SER A 24 -2.27 -2.88 -31.06
CA SER A 24 -3.66 -2.65 -30.67
C SER A 24 -4.51 -3.91 -30.87
N LEU A 25 -4.39 -4.54 -32.05
CA LEU A 25 -5.17 -5.73 -32.42
C LEU A 25 -4.89 -6.93 -31.51
N LEU A 26 -3.61 -7.22 -31.26
CA LEU A 26 -3.17 -8.41 -30.52
C LEU A 26 -2.94 -8.13 -29.03
N GLY A 27 -2.92 -6.87 -28.60
CA GLY A 27 -2.68 -6.47 -27.22
C GLY A 27 -3.69 -7.06 -26.25
N HIS A 28 -4.96 -7.17 -26.64
CA HIS A 28 -5.98 -7.84 -25.84
C HIS A 28 -5.67 -9.34 -25.66
N LEU A 29 -5.28 -10.02 -26.74
CA LEU A 29 -4.93 -11.44 -26.68
C LEU A 29 -3.70 -11.65 -25.80
N PHE A 30 -2.67 -10.80 -25.95
CA PHE A 30 -1.52 -10.77 -25.06
C PHE A 30 -1.95 -10.64 -23.60
N TRP A 31 -2.75 -9.62 -23.27
CA TRP A 31 -3.22 -9.41 -21.91
C TRP A 31 -3.96 -10.62 -21.33
N PHE A 32 -4.88 -11.23 -22.09
CA PHE A 32 -5.60 -12.43 -21.63
C PHE A 32 -4.66 -13.60 -21.37
N ILE A 33 -3.73 -13.89 -22.27
CA ILE A 33 -2.77 -14.98 -22.09
C ILE A 33 -1.93 -14.72 -20.84
N ILE A 34 -1.40 -13.50 -20.67
CA ILE A 34 -0.50 -13.19 -19.56
C ILE A 34 -1.21 -13.13 -18.22
N LYS A 35 -2.47 -12.69 -18.21
CA LYS A 35 -3.30 -12.71 -17.00
C LYS A 35 -3.49 -14.13 -16.46
N GLU A 36 -3.74 -15.09 -17.34
CA GLU A 36 -3.98 -16.49 -16.95
C GLU A 36 -2.67 -17.28 -16.76
N HIS A 37 -1.64 -16.94 -17.54
CA HIS A 37 -0.38 -17.69 -17.61
C HIS A 37 0.85 -16.77 -17.71
N PRO A 38 1.16 -15.97 -16.66
CA PRO A 38 2.31 -15.06 -16.67
C PRO A 38 3.66 -15.78 -16.77
N GLU A 39 3.73 -17.04 -16.33
CA GLU A 39 4.92 -17.90 -16.38
C GLU A 39 5.37 -18.27 -17.81
N LEU A 40 4.51 -18.08 -18.81
CA LEU A 40 4.85 -18.40 -20.20
C LEU A 40 5.75 -17.38 -20.86
N ILE A 41 5.84 -16.17 -20.30
CA ILE A 41 6.72 -15.11 -20.81
C ILE A 41 8.14 -15.34 -20.33
N THR A 42 9.03 -15.46 -21.31
CA THR A 42 10.46 -15.58 -21.08
C THR A 42 11.12 -14.21 -20.86
N LEU A 43 12.31 -14.21 -20.26
CA LEU A 43 13.09 -12.99 -20.08
C LEU A 43 13.44 -12.32 -21.41
N ASP A 44 13.80 -13.08 -22.43
CA ASP A 44 14.15 -12.55 -23.76
C ASP A 44 12.96 -11.84 -24.41
N GLN A 45 11.75 -12.41 -24.28
CA GLN A 45 10.53 -11.79 -24.78
C GLN A 45 10.20 -10.50 -24.04
N LEU A 46 10.38 -10.48 -22.72
CA LEU A 46 10.13 -9.29 -21.92
C LEU A 46 11.15 -8.19 -22.22
N GLU A 47 12.43 -8.54 -22.40
CA GLU A 47 13.48 -7.62 -22.85
C GLU A 47 13.15 -7.05 -24.23
N HIS A 48 12.74 -7.90 -25.18
CA HIS A 48 12.31 -7.48 -26.50
C HIS A 48 11.16 -6.45 -26.41
N ILE A 49 10.08 -6.75 -25.68
CA ILE A 49 8.94 -5.82 -25.47
C ILE A 49 9.42 -4.45 -24.96
N PHE A 50 10.24 -4.43 -23.90
CA PHE A 50 10.72 -3.17 -23.32
C PHE A 50 11.63 -2.38 -24.28
N THR A 51 12.47 -3.07 -25.05
CA THR A 51 13.32 -2.40 -26.04
C THR A 51 12.50 -1.82 -27.18
N SER A 52 11.43 -2.50 -27.59
CA SER A 52 10.57 -2.07 -28.68
C SER A 52 9.75 -0.82 -28.34
N PHE A 53 9.41 -0.57 -27.06
CA PHE A 53 8.73 0.67 -26.67
C PHE A 53 9.46 1.95 -27.11
N LYS A 54 10.78 1.92 -27.25
CA LYS A 54 11.57 3.06 -27.74
C LYS A 54 11.28 3.41 -29.20
N ASN A 55 10.81 2.44 -29.98
CA ASN A 55 10.52 2.60 -31.41
C ASN A 55 9.12 3.20 -31.66
N PHE A 56 8.28 3.29 -30.64
CA PHE A 56 6.86 3.64 -30.77
C PHE A 56 6.48 4.80 -29.83
N THR A 57 7.23 5.89 -29.89
CA THR A 57 7.12 6.99 -28.93
C THR A 57 5.74 7.67 -28.92
N ASP A 58 4.96 7.59 -30.00
CA ASP A 58 3.69 8.31 -30.12
C ASP A 58 2.44 7.44 -29.96
N CYS A 59 2.60 6.13 -29.82
CA CYS A 59 1.52 5.15 -29.78
C CYS A 59 1.14 4.75 -28.34
N VAL A 60 0.78 5.75 -27.55
CA VAL A 60 0.56 5.61 -26.11
C VAL A 60 -0.68 4.75 -25.79
N HIS A 61 -1.72 4.87 -26.61
CA HIS A 61 -3.00 4.19 -26.38
C HIS A 61 -2.93 2.70 -26.73
N GLU A 62 -2.16 2.37 -27.76
CA GLU A 62 -1.96 1.03 -28.28
C GLU A 62 -1.28 0.13 -27.24
N PHE A 63 -0.39 0.69 -26.41
CA PHE A 63 0.29 -0.05 -25.35
C PHE A 63 -0.52 -0.28 -24.08
N HIS A 64 -1.74 0.25 -23.98
CA HIS A 64 -2.58 0.12 -22.80
C HIS A 64 -2.70 -1.35 -22.34
N MET A 65 -3.08 -2.25 -23.26
CA MET A 65 -3.25 -3.67 -22.96
C MET A 65 -1.92 -4.37 -22.67
N ILE A 66 -0.82 -3.90 -23.26
CA ILE A 66 0.52 -4.43 -22.98
C ILE A 66 0.90 -4.12 -21.54
N PHE A 67 0.77 -2.87 -21.09
CA PHE A 67 1.07 -2.51 -19.71
C PHE A 67 0.17 -3.24 -18.71
N GLN A 68 -1.12 -3.46 -19.05
CA GLN A 68 -1.99 -4.31 -18.23
C GLN A 68 -1.49 -5.75 -18.13
N GLY A 69 -1.03 -6.35 -19.22
CA GLY A 69 -0.40 -7.68 -19.19
C GLY A 69 0.88 -7.69 -18.36
N LEU A 70 1.78 -6.73 -18.58
CA LEU A 70 3.05 -6.61 -17.86
C LEU A 70 2.88 -6.48 -16.34
N THR A 71 1.74 -5.96 -15.88
CA THR A 71 1.38 -5.85 -14.47
C THR A 71 1.40 -7.21 -13.75
N PHE A 72 1.03 -8.30 -14.44
CA PHE A 72 1.04 -9.67 -13.89
C PHE A 72 2.44 -10.30 -13.86
N ILE A 73 3.41 -9.71 -14.55
CA ILE A 73 4.81 -10.19 -14.62
C ILE A 73 5.73 -9.32 -13.76
N ALA A 74 5.31 -8.09 -13.44
CA ALA A 74 6.08 -7.11 -12.69
C ALA A 74 6.57 -7.63 -11.32
N ASN A 75 5.83 -8.55 -10.70
CA ASN A 75 6.18 -9.15 -9.41
C ASN A 75 7.10 -10.39 -9.52
N THR A 76 7.17 -11.05 -10.67
CA THR A 76 7.98 -12.26 -10.87
C THR A 76 9.38 -11.95 -11.40
N ASN A 77 9.53 -10.87 -12.19
CA ASN A 77 10.78 -10.55 -12.90
C ASN A 77 11.36 -9.18 -12.48
N LEU A 78 11.49 -8.94 -11.17
CA LEU A 78 11.87 -7.65 -10.58
C LEU A 78 13.13 -7.01 -11.17
N ASN A 79 14.18 -7.80 -11.41
CA ASN A 79 15.46 -7.29 -11.93
C ASN A 79 15.32 -6.67 -13.32
N LEU A 80 14.46 -7.26 -14.16
CA LEU A 80 14.24 -6.77 -15.51
C LEU A 80 13.44 -5.46 -15.49
N PHE A 81 12.42 -5.39 -14.64
CA PHE A 81 11.67 -4.16 -14.40
C PHE A 81 12.54 -3.05 -13.79
N HIS A 82 13.51 -3.40 -12.94
CA HIS A 82 14.49 -2.45 -12.43
C HIS A 82 15.36 -1.88 -13.57
N LYS A 83 15.87 -2.73 -14.46
CA LYS A 83 16.65 -2.34 -15.66
C LYS A 83 15.87 -1.37 -16.56
N TYR A 84 14.56 -1.59 -16.74
CA TYR A 84 13.71 -0.79 -17.63
C TYR A 84 12.80 0.22 -16.90
N ARG A 85 13.04 0.49 -15.61
CA ARG A 85 12.25 1.43 -14.80
C ARG A 85 12.15 2.83 -15.41
N SER A 86 13.22 3.31 -16.04
CA SER A 86 13.25 4.62 -16.70
C SER A 86 12.28 4.70 -17.88
N ILE A 87 12.09 3.60 -18.62
CA ILE A 87 11.12 3.53 -19.71
C ILE A 87 9.70 3.66 -19.14
N LEU A 88 9.37 2.90 -18.09
CA LEU A 88 8.06 3.01 -17.44
C LEU A 88 7.79 4.43 -16.93
N LEU A 89 8.77 5.06 -16.29
CA LEU A 89 8.66 6.44 -15.81
C LEU A 89 8.44 7.44 -16.96
N HIS A 90 9.12 7.28 -18.08
CA HIS A 90 8.90 8.10 -19.28
C HIS A 90 7.44 8.03 -19.75
N PHE A 91 6.85 6.83 -19.84
CA PHE A 91 5.43 6.68 -20.21
C PHE A 91 4.46 7.26 -19.17
N VAL A 92 4.79 7.20 -17.88
CA VAL A 92 3.97 7.80 -16.81
C VAL A 92 4.00 9.33 -16.89
N ILE A 93 5.20 9.91 -17.02
CA ILE A 93 5.40 11.37 -16.91
C ILE A 93 5.11 12.06 -18.23
N GLU A 94 5.74 11.64 -19.32
CA GLU A 94 5.70 12.37 -20.58
C GLU A 94 4.49 12.00 -21.44
N LYS A 95 3.96 10.78 -21.24
CA LYS A 95 2.82 10.27 -22.02
C LYS A 95 1.54 10.14 -21.20
N TYR A 96 1.57 10.50 -19.91
CA TYR A 96 0.42 10.45 -19.00
C TYR A 96 -0.31 9.10 -19.00
N ASN A 97 0.43 8.00 -19.19
CA ASN A 97 -0.14 6.68 -19.37
C ASN A 97 -0.45 6.02 -18.01
N LEU A 98 -1.74 5.95 -17.69
CA LEU A 98 -2.23 5.35 -16.44
C LEU A 98 -1.88 3.85 -16.32
N SER A 99 -1.84 3.11 -17.43
CA SER A 99 -1.54 1.67 -17.36
C SER A 99 -0.06 1.41 -17.13
N ALA A 100 0.82 2.25 -17.67
CA ALA A 100 2.22 2.26 -17.30
C ALA A 100 2.40 2.52 -15.80
N TYR A 101 1.59 3.43 -15.23
CA TYR A 101 1.60 3.69 -13.79
C TYR A 101 1.17 2.47 -12.97
N ASN A 102 0.07 1.79 -13.34
CA ASN A 102 -0.36 0.58 -12.64
C ASN A 102 0.71 -0.51 -12.65
N CYS A 103 1.39 -0.67 -13.79
CA CYS A 103 2.51 -1.60 -13.94
C CYS A 103 3.70 -1.20 -13.04
N LEU A 104 4.06 0.09 -13.03
CA LEU A 104 5.10 0.64 -12.15
C LEU A 104 4.76 0.44 -10.67
N GLN A 105 3.51 0.69 -10.27
CA GLN A 105 3.02 0.49 -8.91
C GLN A 105 3.25 -0.96 -8.44
N GLN A 106 2.85 -1.95 -9.24
CA GLN A 106 3.07 -3.36 -8.87
C GLN A 106 4.55 -3.69 -8.72
N TYR A 107 5.38 -3.22 -9.65
CA TYR A 107 6.83 -3.38 -9.55
C TYR A 107 7.39 -2.75 -8.27
N LEU A 108 7.04 -1.50 -7.95
CA LEU A 108 7.59 -0.80 -6.77
C LEU A 108 7.20 -1.51 -5.47
N VAL A 109 5.95 -1.95 -5.35
CA VAL A 109 5.47 -2.70 -4.19
C VAL A 109 6.17 -4.05 -4.08
N ALA A 110 6.20 -4.84 -5.16
CA ALA A 110 6.82 -6.16 -5.14
C ALA A 110 8.34 -6.08 -4.87
N SER A 111 9.03 -5.11 -5.49
CA SER A 111 10.46 -4.87 -5.26
C SER A 111 10.73 -4.48 -3.82
N THR A 112 9.86 -3.67 -3.20
CA THR A 112 9.95 -3.30 -1.79
C THR A 112 9.77 -4.51 -0.86
N ILE A 113 8.83 -5.41 -1.17
CA ILE A 113 8.61 -6.64 -0.39
C ILE A 113 9.87 -7.50 -0.39
N VAL A 114 10.50 -7.68 -1.56
CA VAL A 114 11.64 -8.58 -1.73
C VAL A 114 12.95 -7.97 -1.22
N ASN A 115 13.18 -6.69 -1.48
CA ASN A 115 14.48 -6.04 -1.24
C ASN A 115 14.53 -5.13 0.00
N GLY A 116 13.40 -4.94 0.69
CA GLY A 116 13.33 -4.27 1.98
C GLY A 116 13.56 -2.76 1.94
N GLU A 117 14.17 -2.24 3.00
CA GLU A 117 14.15 -0.82 3.38
C GLU A 117 14.79 0.11 2.33
N GLN A 118 15.94 -0.27 1.77
CA GLN A 118 16.64 0.56 0.79
C GLN A 118 15.75 0.80 -0.44
N THR A 119 15.16 -0.26 -0.98
CA THR A 119 14.24 -0.18 -2.12
C THR A 119 12.94 0.55 -1.77
N ALA A 120 12.46 0.44 -0.53
CA ALA A 120 11.33 1.24 -0.06
C ALA A 120 11.64 2.74 -0.16
N ASN A 121 12.83 3.16 0.29
CA ASN A 121 13.24 4.55 0.25
C ASN A 121 13.34 5.07 -1.19
N GLU A 122 13.95 4.30 -2.08
CA GLU A 122 14.04 4.64 -3.51
C GLU A 122 12.65 4.75 -4.16
N SER A 123 11.78 3.77 -3.91
CA SER A 123 10.41 3.75 -4.43
C SER A 123 9.60 4.95 -3.96
N LEU A 124 9.70 5.31 -2.67
CA LEU A 124 9.03 6.49 -2.13
C LEU A 124 9.59 7.79 -2.72
N VAL A 125 10.90 7.88 -2.98
CA VAL A 125 11.48 9.05 -3.67
C VAL A 125 10.91 9.19 -5.08
N ILE A 126 10.80 8.09 -5.83
CA ILE A 126 10.19 8.08 -7.17
C ILE A 126 8.75 8.59 -7.09
N LEU A 127 7.93 8.04 -6.20
CA LEU A 127 6.53 8.43 -6.03
C LEU A 127 6.37 9.90 -5.63
N ILE A 128 7.24 10.40 -4.74
CA ILE A 128 7.22 11.82 -4.33
C ILE A 128 7.62 12.74 -5.48
N ASN A 129 8.55 12.34 -6.33
CA ASN A 129 8.90 13.12 -7.51
C ASN A 129 7.75 13.10 -8.52
N LEU A 130 7.10 11.96 -8.72
CA LEU A 130 5.88 11.87 -9.54
C LEU A 130 4.74 12.77 -9.03
N LEU A 131 4.67 13.12 -7.74
CA LEU A 131 3.70 14.09 -7.22
C LEU A 131 4.06 15.56 -7.53
N LYS A 132 5.35 15.85 -7.75
CA LYS A 132 5.82 17.21 -8.07
C LYS A 132 5.65 17.51 -9.56
N ASP A 133 5.88 16.51 -10.39
CA ASP A 133 5.93 16.65 -11.86
C ASP A 133 4.54 16.52 -12.53
N GLN A 134 3.45 16.81 -11.80
CA GLN A 134 2.07 16.59 -12.26
C GLN A 134 1.51 17.73 -13.15
N SER A 135 2.30 18.74 -13.50
CA SER A 135 1.82 19.83 -14.36
C SER A 135 1.53 19.29 -15.76
N GLY A 136 0.25 19.14 -16.10
CA GLY A 136 -0.19 18.71 -17.44
C GLY A 136 -0.71 17.28 -17.55
N ILE A 137 -0.74 16.49 -16.46
CA ILE A 137 -1.35 15.15 -16.50
C ILE A 137 -2.87 15.28 -16.64
N ILE A 138 -3.42 14.74 -17.73
CA ILE A 138 -4.87 14.74 -18.01
C ILE A 138 -5.62 13.87 -16.98
N ASN A 139 -4.99 12.78 -16.53
CA ASN A 139 -5.53 11.87 -15.52
C ASN A 139 -4.86 12.09 -14.17
N ASP A 140 -5.61 12.53 -13.16
CA ASP A 140 -5.07 12.70 -11.81
C ASP A 140 -4.72 11.34 -11.17
N ILE A 141 -3.42 11.00 -11.15
CA ILE A 141 -2.90 9.77 -10.55
C ILE A 141 -2.48 9.95 -9.08
N ARG A 142 -2.69 11.13 -8.47
CA ARG A 142 -2.18 11.43 -7.12
C ARG A 142 -2.76 10.49 -6.07
N ALA A 143 -4.05 10.18 -6.16
CA ALA A 143 -4.69 9.21 -5.25
C ALA A 143 -3.98 7.84 -5.30
N GLN A 144 -3.62 7.37 -6.49
CA GLN A 144 -2.93 6.09 -6.68
C GLN A 144 -1.48 6.16 -6.19
N ILE A 145 -0.81 7.31 -6.36
CA ILE A 145 0.52 7.57 -5.77
C ILE A 145 0.46 7.52 -4.25
N PHE A 146 -0.51 8.19 -3.63
CA PHE A 146 -0.69 8.13 -2.18
C PHE A 146 -0.98 6.71 -1.69
N HIS A 147 -1.84 5.98 -2.39
CA HIS A 147 -2.11 4.58 -2.08
C HIS A 147 -0.85 3.71 -2.18
N THR A 148 -0.02 3.92 -3.20
CA THR A 148 1.24 3.17 -3.36
C THR A 148 2.23 3.50 -2.24
N CYS A 149 2.32 4.77 -1.83
CA CYS A 149 3.09 5.17 -0.65
C CYS A 149 2.61 4.46 0.63
N GLN A 150 1.30 4.30 0.81
CA GLN A 150 0.74 3.55 1.95
C GLN A 150 1.12 2.07 1.90
N LEU A 151 0.97 1.42 0.75
CA LEU A 151 1.33 0.01 0.58
C LEU A 151 2.81 -0.23 0.93
N ILE A 152 3.70 0.63 0.44
CA ILE A 152 5.12 0.59 0.81
C ILE A 152 5.31 0.85 2.31
N GLY A 153 4.57 1.79 2.88
CA GLY A 153 4.64 2.14 4.31
C GLY A 153 4.10 1.07 5.26
N ILE A 154 3.16 0.23 4.83
CA ILE A 154 2.72 -0.95 5.59
C ILE A 154 3.91 -1.90 5.81
N ILE A 155 4.76 -2.04 4.80
CA ILE A 155 5.96 -2.89 4.85
C ILE A 155 7.10 -2.19 5.60
N ASN A 156 7.33 -0.90 5.29
CA ASN A 156 8.47 -0.12 5.81
C ASN A 156 7.99 1.22 6.40
N LYS A 157 7.33 1.15 7.56
CA LYS A 157 6.71 2.32 8.22
C LYS A 157 7.73 3.42 8.55
N GLN A 158 8.90 3.03 9.06
CA GLN A 158 9.96 3.99 9.41
C GLN A 158 10.42 4.78 8.19
N THR A 159 10.61 4.11 7.05
CA THR A 159 10.99 4.77 5.80
C THR A 159 9.91 5.73 5.32
N LEU A 160 8.63 5.34 5.36
CA LEU A 160 7.52 6.24 5.02
C LEU A 160 7.48 7.46 5.95
N GLN A 161 7.74 7.28 7.25
CA GLN A 161 7.79 8.37 8.22
C GLN A 161 8.86 9.41 7.88
N THR A 162 10.03 9.01 7.34
CA THR A 162 11.05 9.97 6.88
C THR A 162 10.55 10.89 5.76
N LYS A 163 9.52 10.48 5.02
CA LYS A 163 8.93 11.25 3.91
C LYS A 163 7.73 12.10 4.31
N ARG A 164 7.34 12.08 5.58
CA ARG A 164 6.15 12.76 6.10
C ARG A 164 6.06 14.25 5.73
N SER A 165 7.15 15.01 5.82
CA SER A 165 7.17 16.44 5.50
C SER A 165 6.87 16.71 4.02
N ASN A 166 7.24 15.78 3.12
CA ASN A 166 6.90 15.86 1.70
C ASN A 166 5.40 15.60 1.49
N LEU A 167 4.85 14.58 2.15
CA LEU A 167 3.43 14.23 2.05
C LEU A 167 2.51 15.30 2.64
N LYS A 168 2.91 15.93 3.74
CA LYS A 168 2.12 17.00 4.40
C LYS A 168 1.70 18.14 3.48
N LYS A 169 2.49 18.44 2.44
CA LYS A 169 2.17 19.45 1.43
C LYS A 169 0.87 19.14 0.67
N TYR A 170 0.44 17.88 0.70
CA TYR A 170 -0.71 17.33 -0.02
C TYR A 170 -1.85 16.89 0.91
N ASN A 171 -1.87 17.31 2.19
CA ASN A 171 -2.87 16.91 3.19
C ASN A 171 -4.34 17.26 2.84
N PHE A 172 -4.53 18.09 1.82
CA PHE A 172 -5.85 18.38 1.27
C PHE A 172 -6.45 17.17 0.51
N TYR A 173 -5.63 16.22 0.04
CA TYR A 173 -6.09 14.92 -0.47
C TYR A 173 -6.42 13.97 0.67
N ASN A 174 -7.57 13.29 0.55
CA ASN A 174 -8.03 12.34 1.57
C ASN A 174 -7.06 11.15 1.70
N GLU A 175 -6.60 10.60 0.58
CA GLU A 175 -5.66 9.48 0.54
C GLU A 175 -4.33 9.84 1.20
N CYS A 176 -3.84 11.06 0.97
CA CYS A 176 -2.62 11.55 1.61
C CYS A 176 -2.81 11.69 3.13
N ARG A 177 -3.97 12.18 3.58
CA ARG A 177 -4.29 12.30 5.00
C ARG A 177 -4.28 10.95 5.68
N THR A 178 -4.92 9.94 5.08
CA THR A 178 -4.87 8.56 5.57
C THR A 178 -3.44 8.04 5.68
N SER A 179 -2.55 8.38 4.74
CA SER A 179 -1.13 8.00 4.82
C SER A 179 -0.43 8.68 6.00
N ILE A 180 -0.73 9.96 6.25
CA ILE A 180 -0.17 10.74 7.35
C ILE A 180 -0.70 10.21 8.69
N ASP A 181 -1.98 9.89 8.79
CA ASP A 181 -2.60 9.31 9.97
C ASP A 181 -2.02 7.92 10.28
N PHE A 182 -1.74 7.12 9.24
CA PHE A 182 -1.02 5.85 9.35
C PHE A 182 0.41 6.03 9.90
N ILE A 183 1.15 7.03 9.40
CA ILE A 183 2.49 7.38 9.90
C ILE A 183 2.42 7.81 11.36
N ASP A 184 1.54 8.76 11.65
CA ASP A 184 1.32 9.34 12.98
C ASP A 184 0.72 8.32 13.95
N GLY A 185 0.33 7.14 13.44
CA GLY A 185 -0.08 5.98 14.20
C GLY A 185 -1.24 6.29 15.10
N ASN A 186 -2.42 6.59 14.52
CA ASN A 186 -3.67 6.90 15.26
C ASN A 186 -3.36 7.47 16.66
N LYS A 187 -3.05 8.78 16.74
CA LYS A 187 -2.92 9.45 18.05
C LYS A 187 -4.12 9.19 18.97
N LEU A 188 -5.29 8.95 18.38
CA LEU A 188 -6.50 8.46 19.03
C LEU A 188 -6.30 7.15 19.81
N THR A 189 -5.52 6.17 19.34
CA THR A 189 -5.27 4.92 20.09
C THR A 189 -4.37 5.13 21.29
N GLU A 190 -3.33 5.98 21.20
CA GLU A 190 -2.46 6.28 22.35
C GLU A 190 -3.17 7.12 23.41
N GLU A 191 -3.92 8.15 23.00
CA GLU A 191 -4.76 8.95 23.90
C GLU A 191 -5.87 8.09 24.54
N ASN A 192 -6.51 7.20 23.77
CA ASN A 192 -7.48 6.25 24.32
C ASN A 192 -6.82 5.24 25.28
N GLN A 193 -5.60 4.81 25.01
CA GLN A 193 -4.87 3.88 25.90
C GLN A 193 -4.50 4.57 27.21
N ILE A 194 -4.10 5.84 27.17
CA ILE A 194 -3.85 6.66 28.36
C ILE A 194 -5.14 6.85 29.16
N LEU A 195 -6.24 7.20 28.49
CA LEU A 195 -7.55 7.39 29.13
C LEU A 195 -8.05 6.08 29.77
N ILE A 196 -7.91 4.94 29.09
CA ILE A 196 -8.26 3.62 29.63
C ILE A 196 -7.43 3.30 30.88
N ASN A 197 -6.14 3.62 30.88
CA ASN A 197 -5.28 3.37 32.03
C ASN A 197 -5.66 4.27 33.21
N GLN A 198 -5.99 5.54 32.97
CA GLN A 198 -6.50 6.46 34.00
C GLN A 198 -7.83 5.95 34.58
N THR A 199 -8.78 5.56 33.73
CA THR A 199 -10.07 5.02 34.17
C THR A 199 -9.89 3.73 34.97
N LYS A 200 -8.94 2.85 34.60
CA LYS A 200 -8.63 1.64 35.37
C LYS A 200 -8.10 1.97 36.77
N GLU A 201 -7.22 2.97 36.89
CA GLU A 201 -6.72 3.41 38.20
C GLU A 201 -7.83 3.99 39.08
N GLU A 202 -8.74 4.78 38.50
CA GLU A 202 -9.91 5.33 39.20
C GLU A 202 -10.85 4.22 39.70
N ILE A 203 -11.14 3.22 38.87
CA ILE A 203 -11.94 2.05 39.25
C ILE A 203 -11.28 1.32 40.43
N LEU A 204 -9.97 1.10 40.38
CA LEU A 204 -9.23 0.39 41.43
C LEU A 204 -9.25 1.15 42.77
N GLN A 205 -9.24 2.49 42.72
CA GLN A 205 -9.40 3.33 43.92
C GLN A 205 -10.82 3.26 44.48
N LEU A 206 -11.84 3.26 43.62
CA LEU A 206 -13.24 3.11 44.03
C LEU A 206 -13.48 1.75 44.69
N GLU A 207 -12.98 0.67 44.12
CA GLU A 207 -13.08 -0.69 44.70
C GLU A 207 -12.46 -0.75 46.10
N LYS A 208 -11.28 -0.15 46.31
CA LYS A 208 -10.66 -0.05 47.64
C LYS A 208 -11.53 0.71 48.64
N ARG A 209 -12.19 1.79 48.20
CA ARG A 209 -13.09 2.60 49.05
C ARG A 209 -14.36 1.83 49.40
N VAL A 210 -14.95 1.12 48.44
CA VAL A 210 -16.12 0.24 48.67
C VAL A 210 -15.76 -0.84 49.68
N GLY A 211 -14.66 -1.58 49.47
CA GLY A 211 -14.24 -2.63 50.40
C GLY A 211 -13.96 -2.13 51.82
N LYS A 212 -13.41 -0.92 51.98
CA LYS A 212 -13.26 -0.28 53.30
C LYS A 212 -14.61 0.04 53.94
N THR A 213 -15.56 0.50 53.14
CA THR A 213 -16.90 0.88 53.59
C THR A 213 -17.72 -0.34 54.01
N GLU A 214 -17.63 -1.44 53.26
CA GLU A 214 -18.24 -2.72 53.62
C GLU A 214 -17.71 -3.28 54.94
N LYS A 215 -16.38 -3.23 55.16
CA LYS A 215 -15.77 -3.62 56.44
C LYS A 215 -16.28 -2.76 57.61
N ASN A 216 -16.38 -1.45 57.41
CA ASN A 216 -16.92 -0.55 58.41
C ASN A 216 -18.39 -0.87 58.71
N LEU A 217 -19.21 -1.14 57.69
CA LEU A 217 -20.61 -1.54 57.85
C LEU A 217 -20.77 -2.86 58.59
N GLN A 218 -19.93 -3.85 58.32
CA GLN A 218 -19.90 -5.10 59.08
C GLN A 218 -19.55 -4.86 60.55
N ASN A 219 -18.55 -4.04 60.84
CA ASN A 219 -18.19 -3.69 62.21
C ASN A 219 -19.33 -2.99 62.95
N VAL A 220 -20.02 -2.04 62.29
CA VAL A 220 -21.21 -1.38 62.87
C VAL A 220 -22.33 -2.39 63.13
N LYS A 221 -22.62 -3.29 62.19
CA LYS A 221 -23.62 -4.36 62.39
C LYS A 221 -23.29 -5.24 63.60
N ILE A 222 -22.02 -5.61 63.79
CA ILE A 222 -21.57 -6.40 64.95
C ILE A 222 -21.82 -5.61 66.25
N ILE A 223 -21.43 -4.34 66.29
CA ILE A 223 -21.61 -3.46 67.47
C ILE A 223 -23.09 -3.32 67.83
N VAL A 224 -23.96 -3.07 66.84
CA VAL A 224 -25.40 -2.95 67.04
C VAL A 224 -25.98 -4.25 67.59
N LYS A 225 -25.65 -5.40 66.99
CA LYS A 225 -26.13 -6.72 67.45
C LYS A 225 -25.68 -7.04 68.89
N GLN A 226 -24.46 -6.65 69.26
CA GLN A 226 -23.97 -6.78 70.64
C GLN A 226 -24.72 -5.87 71.62
N HIS A 227 -25.10 -4.66 71.20
CA HIS A 227 -25.91 -3.76 72.01
C HIS A 227 -27.34 -4.30 72.19
N GLU A 228 -27.98 -4.78 71.13
CA GLU A 228 -29.32 -5.38 71.20
C GLU A 228 -29.36 -6.57 72.17
N LEU A 229 -28.38 -7.47 72.09
CA LEU A 229 -28.25 -8.63 72.99
C LEU A 229 -28.01 -8.22 74.47
N LYS A 230 -27.28 -7.13 74.71
CA LYS A 230 -27.09 -6.61 76.08
C LYS A 230 -28.39 -6.02 76.64
N ILE A 231 -29.19 -5.34 75.82
CA ILE A 231 -30.47 -4.77 76.23
C ILE A 231 -31.48 -5.88 76.54
N THR A 232 -31.51 -6.97 75.78
CA THR A 232 -32.41 -8.12 76.02
C THR A 232 -32.05 -8.96 77.25
N ASN A 233 -30.81 -8.89 77.75
CA ASN A 233 -30.39 -9.57 78.98
C ASN A 233 -30.57 -8.73 80.25
N ILE A 234 -31.05 -7.48 80.12
CA ILE A 234 -31.31 -6.56 81.24
C ILE A 234 -32.83 -6.45 81.55
N SER A 235 -33.69 -7.03 80.71
CA SER A 235 -35.12 -7.26 80.95
C SER A 235 -35.39 -8.61 81.59
#